data_AF-A0A7W0RG03-F1
#
_entry.id   AF-A0A7W0RG03-F1
#
_cell.length_a   1.000
_cell.length_b   1.000
_cell.length_c   1.000
_cell.angle_alpha   90.00
_cell.angle_beta   90.00
_cell.angle_gamma   90.00
#
_symmetry.space_group_name_H-M   'P 1'
#
loop_
_entity.id
_entity.type
_entity.pdbx_description
1 polymer ?
#
loop_
_entity_poly.entity_id
_entity_poly.type
_entity_poly.pdbx_seq_one_letter_code
_entity_poly.pdbx_strand_id
1 'polypeptide(L)' 'MAVPLDLSVCDRCRRPAPPSTDPGFADWEVVKDEDGKVSGMRCPACQTAPETDDPTIPA' A
#
# COMPACT_ATOMS: atom_id res chain seq x y z
N MET A 1 -9.72 -19.92 6.20
CA MET A 1 -9.12 -19.97 4.85
C MET A 1 -8.14 -18.82 4.78
N ALA A 2 -6.83 -19.07 4.63
CA ALA A 2 -5.87 -17.99 4.44
C ALA A 2 -6.01 -17.52 2.99
N VAL A 3 -6.55 -16.32 2.78
CA VAL A 3 -6.56 -15.69 1.46
C VAL A 3 -5.08 -15.38 1.14
N PRO A 4 -4.54 -15.85 0.01
CA PRO A 4 -3.18 -15.50 -0.35
C PRO A 4 -3.09 -13.97 -0.45
N LEU A 5 -2.13 -13.41 0.27
CA LEU A 5 -1.84 -11.99 0.28
C LEU A 5 -1.45 -11.59 -1.15
N ASP A 6 -2.32 -10.85 -1.82
CA ASP A 6 -2.11 -10.48 -3.21
C ASP A 6 -1.16 -9.28 -3.27
N LEU A 7 0.14 -9.59 -3.30
CA LEU A 7 1.21 -8.62 -3.53
C LEU A 7 1.26 -8.16 -5.01
N SER A 8 0.17 -8.29 -5.75
CA SER A 8 0.06 -7.80 -7.12
C SER A 8 -0.79 -6.54 -7.20
N VAL A 9 -1.39 -6.11 -6.09
CA VAL A 9 -2.19 -4.88 -6.02
C VAL A 9 -1.91 -4.08 -4.75
N CYS A 10 -2.18 -2.79 -4.81
CA CYS A 10 -2.10 -1.93 -3.63
C CYS A 10 -3.23 -2.29 -2.67
N ASP A 11 -2.90 -2.45 -1.40
CA ASP A 11 -3.89 -2.71 -0.34
C ASP A 11 -4.96 -1.59 -0.27
N ARG A 12 -4.53 -0.33 -0.26
CA ARG A 12 -5.42 0.84 -0.10
C ARG A 12 -6.29 1.15 -1.34
N CYS A 13 -5.69 1.27 -2.52
CA CYS A 13 -6.39 1.72 -3.73
C CYS A 13 -6.63 0.61 -4.76
N ARG A 14 -6.24 -0.63 -4.48
CA ARG A 14 -6.37 -1.81 -5.36
C ARG A 14 -5.74 -1.64 -6.74
N ARG A 15 -4.84 -0.65 -6.89
CA ARG A 15 -4.08 -0.41 -8.12
C ARG A 15 -3.18 -1.62 -8.40
N PRO A 16 -3.08 -2.11 -9.65
CA PRO A 16 -2.15 -3.18 -9.98
C PRO A 16 -0.70 -2.72 -9.86
N ALA A 17 0.12 -3.56 -9.24
CA ALA A 17 1.56 -3.38 -9.19
C ALA A 17 2.18 -3.64 -10.56
N PRO A 18 3.16 -2.83 -10.97
CA PRO A 18 3.95 -3.14 -12.14
C PRO A 18 4.75 -4.44 -11.90
N PRO A 19 5.24 -5.12 -12.95
CA PRO A 19 6.08 -6.29 -12.78
C PRO A 19 7.37 -5.93 -12.02
N SER A 20 7.92 -6.88 -11.26
CA SER A 20 9.13 -6.67 -10.44
C SER A 20 10.39 -6.31 -11.23
N THR A 21 10.35 -6.43 -12.56
CA THR A 21 11.39 -5.99 -13.49
C THR A 21 11.31 -4.51 -13.85
N ASP A 22 10.20 -3.84 -13.52
CA ASP A 22 9.98 -2.42 -13.79
C ASP A 22 10.52 -1.56 -12.63
N PRO A 23 11.21 -0.44 -12.90
CA PRO A 23 11.71 0.45 -11.86
C PRO A 23 10.58 1.00 -10.98
N GLY A 24 9.36 1.15 -11.50
CA GLY A 24 8.20 1.59 -10.73
C GLY A 24 7.70 0.58 -9.69
N PHE A 25 8.23 -0.65 -9.66
CA PHE A 25 7.99 -1.60 -8.57
C PHE A 25 8.85 -1.29 -7.34
N ALA A 26 10.03 -0.68 -7.51
CA ALA A 26 10.91 -0.32 -6.40
C ALA A 26 10.31 0.74 -5.48
N ASP A 27 9.42 1.57 -6.00
CA ASP A 27 8.67 2.58 -5.25
C ASP A 27 7.51 1.99 -4.41
N TRP A 28 7.29 0.67 -4.44
CA TRP A 28 6.24 0.02 -3.66
C TRP A 28 6.77 -0.40 -2.29
N GLU A 29 6.00 -0.09 -1.25
CA GLU A 29 6.34 -0.41 0.12
C GLU A 29 5.57 -1.65 0.57
N VAL A 30 6.28 -2.58 1.21
CA VAL A 30 5.68 -3.77 1.80
C VAL A 30 5.08 -3.41 3.14
N VAL A 31 3.76 -3.52 3.26
CA VAL A 31 3.04 -3.29 4.52
C VAL A 31 3.16 -4.56 5.36
N LYS A 32 3.57 -4.41 6.61
CA LYS A 32 3.65 -5.51 7.58
C LYS A 32 2.64 -5.30 8.69
N ASP A 33 2.01 -6.38 9.13
CA ASP A 33 1.15 -6.40 10.33
C ASP A 33 1.98 -6.26 11.60
N GLU A 34 1.31 -6.17 12.75
CA GLU A 34 1.91 -6.12 14.09
C GLU A 34 2.83 -7.33 14.38
N ASP A 35 2.53 -8.49 13.80
CA ASP A 35 3.37 -9.70 13.85
C ASP A 35 4.63 -9.63 12.96
N GLY A 36 4.83 -8.54 12.22
CA GLY A 36 5.93 -8.38 11.25
C GLY A 36 5.77 -9.21 9.97
N LYS A 37 4.62 -9.88 9.80
CA LYS A 37 4.25 -10.58 8.57
C LYS A 37 3.81 -9.59 7.51
N VAL A 38 4.07 -9.91 6.24
CA VAL A 38 3.58 -9.08 5.13
C VAL A 38 2.06 -9.15 5.09
N SER A 39 1.40 -8.00 5.25
CA SER A 39 -0.05 -7.84 5.14
C SER A 39 -0.47 -7.45 3.71
N GLY A 40 0.43 -6.82 2.97
CA GLY A 40 0.16 -6.37 1.61
C GLY A 40 1.26 -5.47 1.06
N MET A 41 0.96 -4.77 -0.03
CA MET A 41 1.83 -3.73 -0.56
C MET A 41 1.09 -2.41 -0.74
N ARG A 42 1.79 -1.31 -0.59
CA ARG A 42 1.27 0.05 -0.73
C ARG A 42 1.96 0.72 -1.91
N CYS A 43 1.17 1.23 -2.85
CA CYS A 43 1.71 1.97 -3.98
C CYS A 43 2.26 3.34 -3.54
N PRO A 44 3.20 3.94 -4.27
CA PRO A 44 3.84 5.21 -3.90
C PRO A 44 2.83 6.36 -3.74
N ALA A 45 1.75 6.37 -4.54
CA ALA A 45 0.68 7.35 -4.41
C ALA A 45 -0.07 7.25 -3.07
N CYS A 46 -0.24 6.04 -2.53
CA CYS A 46 -0.87 5.82 -1.23
C CYS A 46 0.11 5.95 -0.06
N GLN A 47 1.41 5.79 -0.30
CA GLN A 47 2.45 6.07 0.71
C GLN A 47 2.60 7.58 0.94
N THR A 48 2.63 8.35 -0.14
CA THR A 48 2.79 9.82 -0.10
C THR A 48 1.49 10.57 0.22
N ALA A 49 0.33 9.92 0.13
CA ALA A 49 -0.90 10.51 0.62
C ALA A 49 -0.74 10.76 2.12
N PRO A 50 -0.65 12.05 2.57
CA PRO A 50 -0.65 12.33 3.99
C PRO A 50 -1.93 11.70 4.54
N GLU A 51 -1.83 11.00 5.67
CA GLU A 51 -3.00 10.69 6.47
C GLU A 51 -3.66 12.04 6.70
N THR A 52 -4.74 12.31 5.96
CA THR A 52 -5.54 13.50 6.16
C THR A 52 -6.38 13.21 7.40
N ASP A 53 -5.69 13.10 8.54
CA ASP A 53 -6.23 13.51 9.82
C ASP A 53 -6.28 15.04 9.77
N ASP A 54 -7.23 15.55 8.98
CA ASP A 54 -7.70 16.91 9.19
C ASP A 54 -9.19 16.80 9.55
N PRO A 55 -9.49 16.69 10.85
CA PRO A 55 -10.78 17.11 11.37
C PRO A 55 -10.68 18.58 11.79
N THR A 56 -10.25 19.50 10.92
CA THR A 56 -10.46 20.94 11.15
C THR A 56 -11.27 21.51 9.99
N ILE A 57 -12.56 21.19 10.05
CA ILE A 57 -13.62 21.97 9.41
C ILE A 57 -13.45 23.43 9.88
N PRO A 58 -13.25 24.42 8.99
CA PRO A 58 -13.33 25.82 9.41
C PRO A 58 -14.79 26.16 9.71
N ALA A 59 -15.07 26.54 10.96
CA ALA A 59 -16.32 27.17 11.38
C ALA A 59 -16.19 28.70 11.32
#